data_AF-A0A1G8QTN9-F1
#
_entry.id   AF-A0A1G8QTN9-F1
#
_cell.length_a   1.000
_cell.length_b   1.000
_cell.length_c   1.000
_cell.angle_alpha   90.00
_cell.angle_beta   90.00
_cell.angle_gamma   90.00
#
_symmetry.space_group_name_H-M   'P 1'
#
loop_
_entity.id
_entity.type
_entity.pdbx_description
1 polymer ?
#
loop_
_entity_poly.entity_id
_entity_poly.type
_entity_poly.pdbx_seq_one_letter_code
_entity_poly.pdbx_strand_id
1 'polypeptide(L)'
;MKVMDELQQLKDNWKEGYFPQWLIMDPEIYKLEQDKIFGKTWLFLGHESEIKEPGDYVTRMMADDPIILMKNKKGEIKGFLNSCSHRGTRLCTEDYGNKKAHTCPYHGWTYNLEGDLIGARGSRRNSWSYSHLA
;
A
#
# COMPACT_ATOMS: atom_id res chain seq x y z
N MET A 1 -19.65 3.25 19.67
CA MET A 1 -20.72 4.27 19.72
C MET A 1 -20.28 5.49 20.52
N LYS A 2 -19.59 5.33 21.66
CA LYS A 2 -19.06 6.42 22.49
C LYS A 2 -18.10 7.39 21.78
N VAL A 3 -17.16 6.87 20.99
CA VAL A 3 -16.13 7.69 20.31
C VAL A 3 -16.73 8.66 19.27
N MET A 4 -17.79 8.27 18.58
CA MET A 4 -18.44 9.15 17.59
C MET A 4 -19.16 10.33 18.26
N ASP A 5 -19.74 10.10 19.45
CA ASP A 5 -20.38 11.15 20.24
C ASP A 5 -19.33 12.14 20.79
N GLU A 6 -18.19 11.62 21.27
CA GLU A 6 -17.05 12.42 21.73
C GLU A 6 -16.42 13.25 20.59
N LEU A 7 -16.30 12.67 19.39
CA LEU A 7 -15.86 13.39 18.19
C LEU A 7 -16.83 14.50 17.78
N GLN A 8 -18.14 14.32 17.98
CA GLN A 8 -19.11 15.35 17.66
C GLN A 8 -18.98 16.54 18.62
N GLN A 9 -18.83 16.28 19.92
CA GLN A 9 -18.56 17.34 20.91
C GLN A 9 -17.23 18.07 20.64
N LEU A 10 -16.20 17.33 20.18
CA LEU A 10 -14.93 17.94 19.80
C LEU A 10 -15.10 18.93 18.63
N LYS A 11 -15.90 18.59 17.61
CA LYS A 11 -16.15 19.50 16.48
C LYS A 11 -16.77 20.81 16.93
N ASP A 12 -17.67 20.76 17.90
CA ASP A 12 -18.34 21.95 18.42
C ASP A 12 -17.37 22.86 19.18
N ASN A 13 -16.38 22.27 19.87
CA ASN A 13 -15.37 22.98 20.67
C ASN A 13 -14.06 23.30 19.92
N TRP A 14 -13.91 22.84 18.66
CA TRP A 14 -12.67 22.98 17.89
C TRP A 14 -12.23 24.44 17.72
N LYS A 15 -13.21 25.36 17.59
CA LYS A 15 -12.95 26.80 17.41
C LYS A 15 -12.28 27.46 18.62
N GLU A 16 -12.41 26.84 19.80
CA GLU A 16 -11.77 27.30 21.03
C GLU A 16 -10.32 26.80 21.17
N GLY A 17 -9.80 26.09 20.17
CA GLY A 17 -8.43 25.54 20.17
C GLY A 17 -8.25 24.33 21.06
N TYR A 18 -9.34 23.68 21.48
CA TYR A 18 -9.27 22.49 22.33
C TYR A 18 -8.88 21.26 21.52
N PHE A 19 -7.74 20.65 21.86
CA PHE A 19 -7.25 19.41 21.29
C PHE A 19 -6.99 18.38 22.40
N PRO A 20 -7.91 17.41 22.62
CA PRO A 20 -7.78 16.47 23.72
C PRO A 20 -6.69 15.42 23.46
N GLN A 21 -5.91 15.11 24.49
CA GLN A 21 -4.80 14.15 24.40
C GLN A 21 -5.25 12.73 24.01
N TRP A 22 -6.46 12.30 24.39
CA TRP A 22 -6.94 10.96 24.06
C TRP A 22 -7.10 10.74 22.55
N LEU A 23 -7.33 11.81 21.76
CA LEU A 23 -7.52 11.70 20.32
C LEU A 23 -6.31 11.07 19.61
N ILE A 24 -5.10 11.32 20.10
CA ILE A 24 -3.85 10.80 19.52
C ILE A 24 -3.42 9.45 20.12
N MET A 25 -4.14 8.93 21.10
CA MET A 25 -3.81 7.68 21.80
C MET A 25 -4.89 6.61 21.69
N ASP A 26 -6.09 6.97 21.24
CA ASP A 26 -7.23 6.05 21.18
C ASP A 26 -7.14 5.15 19.93
N PRO A 27 -7.09 3.81 20.10
CA PRO A 27 -7.00 2.88 18.98
C PRO A 27 -8.28 2.81 18.13
N GLU A 28 -9.46 3.15 18.66
CA GLU A 28 -10.67 3.27 17.86
C GLU A 28 -10.60 4.50 16.93
N ILE A 29 -10.00 5.60 17.38
CA ILE A 29 -9.72 6.77 16.53
C ILE A 29 -8.75 6.38 15.41
N TYR A 30 -7.64 5.72 15.72
CA TYR A 30 -6.69 5.30 14.69
C TYR A 30 -7.35 4.44 13.61
N LYS A 31 -8.20 3.49 14.01
CA LYS A 31 -8.96 2.66 13.06
C LYS A 31 -9.91 3.48 12.18
N LEU A 32 -10.57 4.50 12.74
CA LEU A 32 -11.39 5.43 11.97
C LEU A 32 -10.55 6.25 10.99
N GLU A 33 -9.35 6.68 11.39
CA GLU A 33 -8.42 7.39 10.50
C GLU A 33 -7.98 6.50 9.34
N GLN A 34 -7.68 5.22 9.58
CA GLN A 34 -7.42 4.24 8.50
C GLN A 34 -8.56 4.22 7.48
N ASP A 35 -9.80 4.03 7.94
CA ASP A 35 -10.97 3.87 7.06
C ASP A 35 -11.44 5.16 6.38
N LYS A 36 -11.31 6.30 7.06
CA LYS A 36 -11.93 7.58 6.65
C LYS A 36 -10.94 8.57 6.05
N ILE A 37 -9.66 8.48 6.40
CA ILE A 37 -8.62 9.41 5.96
C ILE A 37 -7.62 8.68 5.09
N PHE A 38 -6.84 7.75 5.63
CA PHE A 38 -5.73 7.13 4.90
C PHE A 38 -6.22 6.27 3.72
N GLY A 39 -7.32 5.55 3.88
CA GLY A 39 -7.95 4.78 2.79
C GLY A 39 -8.75 5.60 1.77
N LYS A 40 -8.86 6.93 1.93
CA LYS A 40 -9.72 7.77 1.08
C LYS A 40 -9.05 9.05 0.55
N THR A 41 -7.86 9.37 1.02
CA THR A 41 -7.14 10.58 0.63
C THR A 41 -5.87 10.24 -0.13
N TRP A 42 -5.36 11.22 -0.88
CA TRP A 42 -4.07 11.08 -1.55
C TRP A 42 -2.94 11.12 -0.52
N LEU A 43 -2.10 10.08 -0.51
CA LEU A 43 -0.90 9.99 0.33
C LEU A 43 0.35 10.17 -0.52
N PHE A 44 1.29 10.96 -0.03
CA PHE A 44 2.58 11.15 -0.69
C PHE A 44 3.43 9.87 -0.54
N LEU A 45 3.81 9.27 -1.67
CA LEU A 45 4.64 8.04 -1.69
C LEU A 45 6.10 8.30 -2.03
N GLY A 46 6.38 9.28 -2.89
CA GLY A 46 7.72 9.52 -3.38
C GLY A 46 7.75 10.46 -4.56
N HIS A 47 8.93 10.60 -5.14
CA HIS A 47 9.19 11.49 -6.27
C HIS A 47 9.78 10.71 -7.45
N GLU A 48 9.51 11.14 -8.68
CA GLU A 48 9.98 10.44 -9.89
C GLU A 48 11.52 10.31 -9.96
N SER A 49 12.25 11.21 -9.31
CA SER A 49 13.71 11.18 -9.24
C SER A 49 14.26 9.98 -8.45
N GLU A 50 13.44 9.32 -7.64
CA GLU A 50 13.81 8.11 -6.89
C GLU A 50 13.72 6.85 -7.78
N ILE A 51 12.96 6.91 -8.88
CA ILE A 51 12.67 5.78 -9.78
C ILE A 51 12.87 6.21 -11.24
N LYS A 52 14.11 6.52 -11.62
CA LYS A 52 14.43 7.15 -12.90
C LYS A 52 14.30 6.17 -14.06
N GLU A 53 14.83 4.97 -13.90
CA GLU A 53 14.91 3.97 -14.94
C GLU A 53 13.78 2.93 -14.82
N PRO A 54 13.34 2.32 -15.93
CA PRO A 54 12.43 1.18 -15.87
C PRO A 54 12.95 0.06 -14.96
N GLY A 55 12.06 -0.43 -14.09
CA GLY A 55 12.36 -1.44 -13.08
C GLY A 55 12.87 -0.86 -11.76
N ASP A 56 13.18 0.44 -11.68
CA ASP A 56 13.46 1.09 -10.42
C ASP A 56 12.21 1.06 -9.54
N TYR A 57 12.41 0.75 -8.26
CA TYR A 57 11.36 0.74 -7.26
C TYR A 57 11.84 1.29 -5.92
N VAL A 58 10.88 1.75 -5.13
CA VAL A 58 11.03 2.05 -3.70
C VAL A 58 9.91 1.37 -2.92
N THR A 59 10.17 0.99 -1.67
CA THR A 59 9.13 0.49 -0.76
C THR A 59 8.72 1.56 0.25
N ARG A 60 7.41 1.63 0.52
CA ARG A 60 6.79 2.65 1.38
C ARG A 60 5.67 2.03 2.22
N MET A 61 5.13 2.81 3.14
CA MET A 61 3.92 2.49 3.89
C MET A 61 2.83 3.51 3.55
N MET A 62 1.63 3.03 3.24
CA MET A 62 0.41 3.82 3.25
C MET A 62 -0.34 3.47 4.52
N ALA A 63 -0.09 4.26 5.57
CA ALA A 63 -0.47 3.88 6.92
C ALA A 63 0.04 2.47 7.27
N ASP A 64 -0.84 1.49 7.44
CA ASP A 64 -0.43 0.11 7.76
C ASP A 64 -0.16 -0.77 6.52
N ASP A 65 -0.47 -0.29 5.31
CA ASP A 65 -0.32 -1.05 4.07
C ASP A 65 1.07 -0.87 3.46
N PRO A 66 1.87 -1.95 3.28
CA PRO A 66 3.17 -1.84 2.64
C PRO A 66 2.98 -1.75 1.12
N ILE A 67 3.68 -0.80 0.48
CA ILE A 67 3.57 -0.49 -0.95
C ILE A 67 4.92 -0.67 -1.65
N ILE A 68 4.89 -1.17 -2.89
CA ILE A 68 5.98 -1.06 -3.86
C ILE A 68 5.57 0.01 -4.87
N LEU A 69 6.32 1.11 -4.94
CA LEU A 69 6.20 2.12 -5.98
C LEU A 69 7.30 1.85 -7.02
N MET A 70 6.95 1.63 -8.29
CA MET A 70 7.92 1.27 -9.33
C MET A 70 7.61 1.89 -10.69
N LYS A 71 8.65 2.04 -11.52
CA LYS A 71 8.51 2.48 -12.91
C LYS A 71 8.50 1.28 -13.86
N ASN A 72 7.47 1.16 -14.69
CA ASN A 72 7.36 0.06 -15.65
C ASN A 72 8.19 0.30 -16.92
N LYS A 73 8.18 -0.65 -17.85
CA LYS A 73 8.91 -0.57 -19.13
C LYS A 73 8.40 0.51 -20.08
N LYS A 74 7.17 0.98 -19.88
CA LYS A 74 6.55 2.07 -20.65
C LYS A 74 6.89 3.45 -20.06
N GLY A 75 7.61 3.49 -18.92
CA GLY A 75 7.95 4.73 -18.21
C GLY A 75 6.86 5.20 -17.23
N GLU A 76 5.77 4.45 -17.07
CA GLU A 76 4.68 4.77 -16.15
C GLU A 76 5.07 4.39 -14.71
N ILE A 77 4.71 5.23 -13.75
CA ILE A 77 4.90 4.97 -12.32
C ILE A 77 3.64 4.30 -11.78
N LYS A 78 3.80 3.18 -11.08
CA LYS A 78 2.71 2.39 -10.51
C LYS A 78 2.99 2.01 -9.06
N GLY A 79 1.94 1.97 -8.25
CA GLY A 79 1.97 1.52 -6.86
C GLY A 79 1.20 0.22 -6.68
N PHE A 80 1.77 -0.74 -5.95
CA PHE A 80 1.13 -2.03 -5.64
C PHE A 80 1.31 -2.37 -4.18
N LEU A 81 0.36 -3.11 -3.60
CA LEU A 81 0.58 -3.74 -2.29
C LEU A 81 1.81 -4.65 -2.35
N ASN A 82 2.72 -4.48 -1.41
CA ASN A 82 3.90 -5.30 -1.22
C ASN A 82 3.52 -6.62 -0.52
N SER A 83 2.58 -7.34 -1.12
CA SER A 83 1.95 -8.52 -0.54
C SER A 83 1.69 -9.53 -1.64
N CYS A 84 2.23 -10.73 -1.48
CA CYS A 84 2.01 -11.82 -2.43
C CYS A 84 0.55 -12.29 -2.35
N SER A 85 -0.13 -12.36 -3.50
CA SER A 85 -1.53 -12.82 -3.57
C SER A 85 -1.72 -14.30 -3.19
N HIS A 86 -0.64 -15.07 -3.01
CA HIS A 86 -0.73 -16.44 -2.51
C HIS A 86 -1.03 -16.50 -1.00
N ARG A 87 -0.15 -15.93 -0.16
CA ARG A 87 -0.24 -16.03 1.32
C ARG A 87 0.19 -14.76 2.05
N GLY A 88 0.14 -13.61 1.38
CA GLY A 88 0.43 -12.31 1.97
C GLY A 88 1.90 -12.04 2.31
N THR A 89 2.83 -12.93 1.93
CA THR A 89 4.26 -12.69 2.18
C THR A 89 4.73 -11.44 1.46
N ARG A 90 5.48 -10.59 2.17
CA ARG A 90 6.11 -9.40 1.61
C ARG A 90 6.99 -9.78 0.42
N LEU A 91 6.79 -9.11 -0.71
CA LEU A 91 7.49 -9.41 -1.98
C LEU A 91 8.90 -8.82 -2.01
N CYS A 92 9.07 -7.65 -1.40
CA CYS A 92 10.33 -6.93 -1.35
C CYS A 92 10.60 -6.37 0.04
N THR A 93 11.77 -6.68 0.59
CA THR A 93 12.22 -6.23 1.90
C THR A 93 13.22 -5.09 1.81
N GLU A 94 13.83 -4.89 0.65
CA GLU A 94 14.74 -3.78 0.39
C GLU A 94 13.99 -2.46 0.23
N ASP A 95 14.59 -1.37 0.71
CA ASP A 95 13.98 -0.03 0.66
C ASP A 95 13.85 0.51 -0.78
N TYR A 96 14.78 0.13 -1.65
CA TYR A 96 14.84 0.52 -3.05
C TYR A 96 15.65 -0.48 -3.86
N GLY A 97 15.55 -0.40 -5.19
CA GLY A 97 16.39 -1.16 -6.10
C GLY A 97 15.89 -1.13 -7.53
N ASN A 98 16.47 -1.97 -8.39
CA ASN A 98 16.00 -2.18 -9.76
C ASN A 98 15.76 -3.68 -9.98
N LYS A 99 14.55 -4.05 -10.40
CA LYS A 99 14.18 -5.45 -10.72
C LYS A 99 13.37 -5.50 -12.01
N LYS A 100 13.50 -6.61 -12.75
CA LYS A 100 12.67 -6.90 -13.93
C LYS A 100 11.33 -7.55 -13.57
N ALA A 101 11.25 -8.13 -12.37
CA ALA A 101 10.10 -8.82 -11.80
C ALA A 101 10.30 -9.00 -10.29
N HIS A 102 9.20 -9.05 -9.53
CA HIS A 102 9.22 -9.33 -8.09
C HIS A 102 8.85 -10.79 -7.85
N THR A 103 9.79 -11.57 -7.29
CA THR A 103 9.55 -12.99 -6.98
C THR A 103 9.40 -13.17 -5.48
N CYS A 104 8.25 -13.71 -5.07
CA CYS A 104 7.93 -13.98 -3.68
C CYS A 104 8.95 -14.98 -3.09
N PRO A 105 9.63 -14.65 -1.97
CA PRO A 105 10.64 -15.52 -1.37
C PRO A 105 10.05 -16.80 -0.78
N TYR A 106 8.73 -16.86 -0.56
CA TYR A 106 8.10 -18.02 0.06
C TYR A 106 7.93 -19.19 -0.93
N HIS A 107 7.19 -18.99 -2.02
CA HIS A 107 6.84 -20.06 -2.97
C HIS A 107 7.23 -19.75 -4.42
N GLY A 108 7.94 -18.64 -4.66
CA GLY A 108 8.40 -18.28 -6.00
C GLY A 108 7.29 -17.88 -6.97
N TRP A 109 6.20 -17.28 -6.47
CA TRP A 109 5.25 -16.56 -7.33
C TRP A 109 5.90 -15.26 -7.81
N THR A 110 5.91 -15.04 -9.11
CA THR A 110 6.63 -13.94 -9.76
C THR A 110 5.66 -13.00 -10.46
N TYR A 111 5.80 -11.72 -10.16
CA TYR A 111 5.00 -10.63 -10.70
C TYR A 111 5.83 -9.75 -11.62
N ASN A 112 5.26 -9.33 -12.75
CA ASN A 112 5.91 -8.39 -13.66
C ASN A 112 5.80 -6.93 -13.12
N LEU A 113 6.32 -5.97 -13.89
CA LEU A 113 6.27 -4.54 -13.54
C LEU A 113 4.88 -3.89 -13.76
N GLU A 114 3.91 -4.65 -14.26
CA GLU A 114 2.50 -4.24 -14.36
C GLU A 114 1.67 -4.80 -13.20
N GLY A 115 2.27 -5.59 -12.30
CA GLY A 115 1.58 -6.26 -11.19
C GLY A 115 0.99 -7.63 -11.55
N ASP A 116 1.11 -8.08 -12.80
CA ASP A 116 0.54 -9.36 -13.23
C ASP A 116 1.38 -10.54 -12.72
N LEU A 117 0.70 -11.59 -12.27
CA LEU A 117 1.32 -12.88 -11.97
C LEU A 117 1.77 -13.57 -13.27
N ILE A 118 3.09 -13.60 -13.52
CA ILE A 118 3.69 -14.20 -14.73
C ILE A 118 4.30 -15.58 -14.49
N GLY A 119 4.43 -16.00 -13.23
CA GLY A 119 4.96 -17.32 -12.90
C GLY A 119 4.53 -17.77 -11.52
N ALA A 120 4.09 -19.01 -11.40
CA ALA A 120 3.77 -19.64 -10.12
C ALA A 120 4.26 -21.09 -10.15
N ARG A 121 5.37 -21.35 -9.45
CA ARG A 121 5.95 -22.70 -9.35
C ARG A 121 4.92 -23.66 -8.75
N GLY A 122 4.72 -24.81 -9.41
CA GLY A 122 3.75 -25.84 -8.98
C GLY A 122 2.29 -25.56 -9.35
N SER A 123 1.93 -24.38 -9.85
CA SER A 123 0.63 -24.18 -10.48
C SER A 123 0.64 -24.85 -11.86
N ARG A 124 -0.27 -25.80 -12.10
CA ARG A 124 -0.54 -26.23 -13.48
C ARG A 124 -1.08 -25.00 -14.22
N ARG A 125 -0.49 -24.67 -15.37
CA ARG A 125 -0.94 -23.58 -16.27
C ARG A 125 -2.43 -23.76 -16.59
N ASN A 126 -3.29 -23.09 -15.84
CA ASN A 126 -4.68 -22.88 -16.21
C ASN A 126 -4.91 -21.37 -16.16
N SER A 127 -5.02 -20.78 -17.35
CA SER A 127 -5.35 -19.39 -17.61
C SER A 127 -6.61 -18.96 -16.86
N TRP A 128 -6.46 -18.20 -15.79
CA TRP A 128 -7.53 -17.39 -15.22
C TRP A 128 -6.98 -15.98 -15.01
N SER A 129 -7.35 -15.10 -15.94
CA SER A 129 -7.11 -13.66 -15.88
C SER A 129 -7.88 -13.08 -14.69
N TYR A 130 -7.19 -12.68 -13.63
CA TYR A 130 -7.77 -11.83 -12.60
C TYR A 130 -7.80 -10.39 -13.12
N SER A 131 -8.92 -10.02 -13.75
CA SER A 131 -9.16 -8.68 -14.31
C SER A 131 -9.97 -7.79 -13.37
N HIS A 132 -9.81 -7.91 -12.05
CA HIS A 132 -10.59 -7.08 -11.10
C HIS A 132 -9.80 -6.79 -9.84
N LEU A 133 -8.90 -5.80 -9.92
CA LEU A 133 -8.57 -4.86 -8.84
C LEU A 133 -8.12 -3.56 -9.52
N ALA A 134 -9.13 -2.77 -9.91
CA ALA A 134 -9.03 -1.34 -10.21
C ALA A 134 -9.93 -0.62 -9.20
#